data_AF-A0A067E2L5-F1
#
_entry.id   AF-A0A067E2L5-F1
#
_cell.length_a   1.000
_cell.length_b   1.000
_cell.length_c   1.000
_cell.angle_alpha   90.00
_cell.angle_beta   90.00
_cell.angle_gamma   90.00
#
_symmetry.space_group_name_H-M   'P 1'
#
loop_
_entity.id
_entity.type
_entity.pdbx_description
1 polymer ?
#
loop_
_entity_poly.entity_id
_entity_poly.type
_entity_poly.pdbx_seq_one_letter_code
_entity_poly.pdbx_strand_id
1 'polypeptide(L)'
;WWKKTGLGEKLNFARDRVVENFFWTVGDIFEPQFGYCRRMSAMVNCLLTSIDDVYDVYGTLDELELFTDAVERWDATATEQLPYYMKLCFHALYNSVNEMGFIALRDQEVGMIIPYLKKAWADQCKSYLVEAKWYNSGYIPTLQEYMENAWISVTAPVMLLHAYAFTANPITKEALEFLQDSPDIIRISSMIVRLEDDLGTSSDELKRGDVPKSIQCYMHETRVSEDEAREHIRDLIAETWMKMNSARFGNPPYLPDVFIGMAMNLVRMSQCMYLYGDGHGVQENTKDRVLSLFIDPIP
;
A
#
# COMPACT_ATOMS: atom_id res chain seq x y z
N TRP A 1 -4.71 -18.21 5.39
CA TRP A 1 -5.70 -17.23 4.92
C TRP A 1 -5.70 -17.18 3.38
N TRP A 2 -4.56 -16.90 2.73
CA TRP A 2 -4.43 -16.86 1.26
C TRP A 2 -5.04 -18.05 0.51
N LYS A 3 -4.70 -19.29 0.92
CA LYS A 3 -5.32 -20.51 0.34
C LYS A 3 -6.84 -20.60 0.55
N LYS A 4 -7.37 -20.07 1.66
CA LYS A 4 -8.80 -20.11 2.00
C LYS A 4 -9.61 -19.15 1.13
N THR A 5 -9.06 -17.98 0.81
CA THR A 5 -9.72 -17.00 -0.08
C THR A 5 -9.69 -17.45 -1.53
N GLY A 6 -8.74 -18.33 -1.89
CA GLY A 6 -8.58 -18.83 -3.25
C GLY A 6 -7.99 -17.81 -4.21
N LEU A 7 -7.56 -16.63 -3.73
CA LEU A 7 -7.03 -15.56 -4.56
C LEU A 7 -5.85 -16.04 -5.42
N GLY A 8 -4.83 -16.67 -4.80
CA GLY A 8 -3.66 -17.18 -5.54
C GLY A 8 -3.95 -18.33 -6.52
N GLU A 9 -5.06 -19.04 -6.37
CA GLU A 9 -5.43 -20.14 -7.29
C GLU A 9 -6.44 -19.69 -8.38
N LYS A 10 -7.20 -18.64 -8.13
CA LYS A 10 -8.28 -18.16 -9.00
C LYS A 10 -7.91 -16.91 -9.78
N LEU A 11 -6.94 -16.14 -9.29
CA LEU A 11 -6.43 -14.92 -9.92
C LEU A 11 -5.03 -15.18 -10.48
N ASN A 12 -4.95 -15.97 -11.56
CA ASN A 12 -3.68 -16.37 -12.14
C ASN A 12 -2.85 -15.20 -12.71
N PHE A 13 -3.48 -14.03 -12.89
CA PHE A 13 -2.81 -12.80 -13.31
C PHE A 13 -2.15 -12.05 -12.12
N ALA A 14 -2.65 -12.26 -10.90
CA ALA A 14 -2.15 -11.57 -9.72
C ALA A 14 -0.89 -12.26 -9.18
N ARG A 15 0.02 -11.46 -8.64
CA ARG A 15 1.30 -11.91 -8.10
C ARG A 15 1.07 -12.71 -6.81
N ASP A 16 1.52 -13.97 -6.80
CA ASP A 16 1.57 -14.78 -5.56
C ASP A 16 2.83 -14.45 -4.77
N ARG A 17 2.68 -13.52 -3.81
CA ARG A 17 3.79 -12.92 -3.04
C ARG A 17 3.56 -12.96 -1.53
N VAL A 18 3.00 -14.07 -1.02
CA VAL A 18 2.64 -14.17 0.41
C VAL A 18 3.85 -13.99 1.33
N VAL A 19 5.01 -14.51 0.93
CA VAL A 19 6.23 -14.46 1.76
C VAL A 19 6.81 -13.05 1.78
N GLU A 20 6.84 -12.38 0.63
CA GLU A 20 7.30 -11.00 0.48
C GLU A 20 6.35 -10.03 1.18
N ASN A 21 5.03 -10.27 1.08
CA ASN A 21 4.01 -9.54 1.84
C ASN A 21 4.20 -9.68 3.36
N PHE A 22 4.58 -10.87 3.84
CA PHE A 22 4.92 -11.07 5.25
C PHE A 22 6.26 -10.42 5.62
N PHE A 23 7.25 -10.46 4.73
CA PHE A 23 8.56 -9.84 4.92
C PHE A 23 8.47 -8.35 5.19
N TRP A 24 7.63 -7.62 4.42
CA TRP A 24 7.29 -6.22 4.69
C TRP A 24 6.90 -5.98 6.16
N THR A 25 6.00 -6.80 6.70
CA THR A 25 5.49 -6.62 8.06
C THR A 25 6.53 -6.86 9.15
N VAL A 26 7.54 -7.69 8.86
CA VAL A 26 8.65 -7.91 9.79
C VAL A 26 9.56 -6.69 9.81
N GLY A 27 9.75 -6.01 8.67
CA GLY A 27 10.40 -4.72 8.61
C GLY A 27 9.65 -3.64 9.40
N ASP A 28 8.33 -3.60 9.27
CA ASP A 28 7.49 -2.62 9.95
C ASP A 28 7.56 -2.77 11.48
N ILE A 29 7.44 -4.01 11.98
CA ILE A 29 7.40 -4.31 13.42
C ILE A 29 7.85 -5.76 13.73
N PHE A 30 9.08 -5.95 14.21
CA PHE A 30 9.68 -7.28 14.34
C PHE A 30 9.48 -7.95 15.70
N GLU A 31 9.10 -7.21 16.75
CA GLU A 31 9.12 -7.73 18.12
C GLU A 31 8.06 -8.84 18.33
N PRO A 32 8.35 -9.89 19.13
CA PRO A 32 7.50 -11.08 19.22
C PRO A 32 6.04 -10.81 19.61
N GLN A 33 5.79 -9.84 20.48
CA GLN A 33 4.45 -9.47 20.96
C GLN A 33 3.53 -8.96 19.85
N PHE A 34 4.08 -8.46 18.74
CA PHE A 34 3.32 -7.94 17.60
C PHE A 34 3.02 -8.99 16.52
N GLY A 35 3.08 -10.28 16.87
CA GLY A 35 2.78 -11.38 15.94
C GLY A 35 1.37 -11.30 15.33
N TYR A 36 0.37 -10.82 16.09
CA TYR A 36 -0.97 -10.56 15.54
C TYR A 36 -0.94 -9.46 14.48
N CYS A 37 -0.31 -8.32 14.78
CA CYS A 37 -0.15 -7.20 13.84
C CYS A 37 0.50 -7.68 12.53
N ARG A 38 1.65 -8.35 12.60
CA ARG A 38 2.34 -8.85 11.40
C ARG A 38 1.46 -9.77 10.56
N ARG A 39 0.75 -10.70 11.20
CA ARG A 39 -0.14 -11.64 10.50
C ARG A 39 -1.29 -10.91 9.78
N MET A 40 -1.90 -9.92 10.43
CA MET A 40 -3.02 -9.18 9.87
C MET A 40 -2.57 -8.18 8.80
N SER A 41 -1.43 -7.49 9.01
CA SER A 41 -0.83 -6.64 7.98
C SER A 41 -0.42 -7.43 6.74
N ALA A 42 0.11 -8.65 6.88
CA ALA A 42 0.50 -9.45 5.72
C ALA A 42 -0.72 -9.84 4.86
N MET A 43 -1.86 -10.08 5.52
CA MET A 43 -3.15 -10.29 4.85
C MET A 43 -3.60 -9.04 4.09
N VAL A 44 -3.51 -7.86 4.73
CA VAL A 44 -3.83 -6.57 4.10
C VAL A 44 -2.93 -6.33 2.89
N ASN A 45 -1.62 -6.56 3.01
CA ASN A 45 -0.68 -6.38 1.91
C ASN A 45 -1.01 -7.33 0.74
N CYS A 46 -1.35 -8.59 1.01
CA CYS A 46 -1.80 -9.51 -0.06
C CYS A 46 -3.08 -9.02 -0.78
N LEU A 47 -4.03 -8.41 -0.05
CA LEU A 47 -5.22 -7.81 -0.65
C LEU A 47 -4.86 -6.61 -1.51
N LEU A 48 -3.96 -5.74 -1.02
CA LEU A 48 -3.45 -4.58 -1.75
C LEU A 48 -2.79 -5.03 -3.05
N THR A 49 -1.81 -5.94 -3.01
CA THR A 49 -1.16 -6.48 -4.22
C THR A 49 -2.16 -7.09 -5.21
N SER A 50 -3.16 -7.83 -4.72
CA SER A 50 -4.15 -8.47 -5.61
C SER A 50 -5.06 -7.44 -6.29
N ILE A 51 -5.40 -6.35 -5.60
CA ILE A 51 -6.23 -5.28 -6.12
C ILE A 51 -5.41 -4.41 -7.08
N ASP A 52 -4.17 -4.09 -6.73
CA ASP A 52 -3.19 -3.43 -7.60
C ASP A 52 -3.11 -4.12 -8.98
N ASP A 53 -2.91 -5.45 -8.99
CA ASP A 53 -2.87 -6.24 -10.24
C ASP A 53 -4.20 -6.23 -11.02
N VAL A 54 -5.34 -6.03 -10.34
CA VAL A 54 -6.62 -5.84 -11.02
C VAL A 54 -6.62 -4.51 -11.78
N TYR A 55 -6.10 -3.43 -11.21
CA TYR A 55 -6.09 -2.11 -11.84
C TYR A 55 -5.02 -1.97 -12.92
N ASP A 56 -3.81 -2.50 -12.68
CA ASP A 56 -2.66 -2.23 -13.53
C ASP A 56 -2.49 -3.23 -14.68
N VAL A 57 -2.97 -4.47 -14.50
CA VAL A 57 -2.65 -5.57 -15.44
C VAL A 57 -3.89 -6.11 -16.14
N TYR A 58 -5.00 -6.30 -15.42
CA TYR A 58 -6.05 -7.20 -15.90
C TYR A 58 -7.41 -6.53 -16.20
N GLY A 59 -7.83 -5.57 -15.38
CA GLY A 59 -9.15 -4.96 -15.49
C GLY A 59 -9.26 -3.98 -16.66
N THR A 60 -10.43 -3.97 -17.30
CA THR A 60 -10.76 -2.91 -18.27
C THR A 60 -11.25 -1.66 -17.55
N LEU A 61 -11.08 -0.47 -18.15
CA LEU A 61 -11.46 0.78 -17.48
C LEU A 61 -12.93 0.79 -17.00
N ASP A 62 -13.87 0.29 -17.81
CA ASP A 62 -15.29 0.18 -17.44
C ASP A 62 -15.49 -0.75 -16.21
N GLU A 63 -14.78 -1.88 -16.16
CA GLU A 63 -14.81 -2.79 -15.02
C GLU A 63 -14.19 -2.15 -13.76
N LEU A 64 -13.11 -1.38 -13.91
CA LEU A 64 -12.45 -0.68 -12.80
C LEU A 64 -13.32 0.42 -12.21
N GLU A 65 -14.08 1.15 -13.03
CA GLU A 65 -15.05 2.13 -12.53
C GLU A 65 -16.14 1.46 -11.68
N LEU A 66 -16.68 0.33 -12.14
CA LEU A 66 -17.66 -0.45 -11.39
C LEU A 66 -17.08 -1.06 -10.10
N PHE A 67 -15.83 -1.55 -10.15
CA PHE A 67 -15.17 -2.10 -8.96
C PHE A 67 -14.92 -1.01 -7.91
N THR A 68 -14.46 0.17 -8.35
CA THR A 68 -14.26 1.34 -7.48
C THR A 68 -15.57 1.75 -6.81
N ASP A 69 -16.66 1.85 -7.56
CA ASP A 69 -17.99 2.18 -7.01
C ASP A 69 -18.48 1.11 -6.01
N ALA A 70 -18.26 -0.18 -6.30
CA ALA A 70 -18.62 -1.25 -5.38
C ALA A 70 -17.86 -1.14 -4.04
N VAL A 71 -16.56 -0.87 -4.06
CA VAL A 71 -15.74 -0.64 -2.85
C VAL A 71 -16.20 0.63 -2.11
N GLU A 72 -16.48 1.72 -2.82
CA GLU A 72 -16.96 2.95 -2.21
C GLU A 72 -18.33 2.80 -1.53
N ARG A 73 -19.27 2.08 -2.18
CA ARG A 73 -20.57 1.74 -1.57
C ARG A 73 -20.40 0.76 -0.43
N TRP A 74 -19.40 -0.13 -0.51
CA TRP A 74 -19.15 -1.21 0.43
C TRP A 74 -20.37 -2.14 0.54
N ASP A 75 -20.94 -2.46 -0.62
CA ASP A 75 -22.15 -3.26 -0.77
C ASP A 75 -21.85 -4.48 -1.63
N ALA A 76 -22.03 -5.67 -1.07
CA ALA A 76 -21.82 -6.93 -1.77
C ALA A 76 -22.72 -7.10 -3.00
N THR A 77 -23.91 -6.50 -3.00
CA THR A 77 -24.85 -6.55 -4.13
C THR A 77 -24.39 -5.68 -5.30
N ALA A 78 -23.61 -4.63 -5.05
CA ALA A 78 -23.03 -3.79 -6.10
C ALA A 78 -22.04 -4.55 -7.00
N THR A 79 -21.59 -5.74 -6.57
CA THR A 79 -20.71 -6.57 -7.38
C THR A 79 -21.43 -7.41 -8.43
N GLU A 80 -22.76 -7.44 -8.50
CA GLU A 80 -23.51 -8.33 -9.41
C GLU A 80 -23.10 -8.18 -10.88
N GLN A 81 -22.78 -6.96 -11.30
CA GLN A 81 -22.38 -6.62 -12.67
C GLN A 81 -20.90 -6.90 -12.96
N LEU A 82 -20.09 -7.16 -11.93
CA LEU A 82 -18.66 -7.39 -12.06
C LEU A 82 -18.34 -8.79 -12.57
N PRO A 83 -17.19 -8.96 -13.26
CA PRO A 83 -16.68 -10.28 -13.59
C PRO A 83 -16.33 -11.07 -12.33
N TYR A 84 -16.27 -12.41 -12.47
CA TYR A 84 -16.05 -13.32 -11.34
C TYR A 84 -14.79 -13.00 -10.53
N TYR A 85 -13.69 -12.62 -11.19
CA TYR A 85 -12.42 -12.34 -10.53
C TYR A 85 -12.51 -11.10 -9.60
N MET A 86 -13.18 -10.03 -10.05
CA MET A 86 -13.44 -8.84 -9.25
C MET A 86 -14.41 -9.11 -8.11
N LYS A 87 -15.47 -9.91 -8.34
CA LYS A 87 -16.36 -10.37 -7.27
C LYS A 87 -15.57 -11.07 -6.18
N LEU A 88 -14.67 -11.98 -6.55
CA LEU A 88 -13.83 -12.70 -5.61
C LEU A 88 -12.91 -11.75 -4.82
N CYS A 89 -12.23 -10.80 -5.50
CA CYS A 89 -11.42 -9.77 -4.85
C CYS A 89 -12.23 -8.95 -3.85
N PHE A 90 -13.38 -8.42 -4.28
CA PHE A 90 -14.26 -7.61 -3.43
C PHE A 90 -14.72 -8.41 -2.21
N HIS A 91 -15.19 -9.64 -2.39
CA HIS A 91 -15.66 -10.45 -1.27
C HIS A 91 -14.53 -10.83 -0.31
N ALA A 92 -13.31 -11.07 -0.80
CA ALA A 92 -12.15 -11.32 0.05
C ALA A 92 -11.81 -10.07 0.89
N LEU A 93 -11.81 -8.89 0.28
CA LEU A 93 -11.62 -7.60 0.96
C LEU A 93 -12.73 -7.35 2.00
N TYR A 94 -13.98 -7.37 1.55
CA TYR A 94 -15.16 -7.11 2.36
C TYR A 94 -15.21 -8.01 3.59
N ASN A 95 -15.07 -9.32 3.40
CA ASN A 95 -15.12 -10.27 4.52
C ASN A 95 -13.97 -10.07 5.50
N SER A 96 -12.74 -9.82 5.00
CA SER A 96 -11.57 -9.65 5.87
C SER A 96 -11.67 -8.38 6.72
N VAL A 97 -12.08 -7.26 6.13
CA VAL A 97 -12.22 -5.98 6.85
C VAL A 97 -13.41 -6.00 7.83
N ASN A 98 -14.53 -6.62 7.47
CA ASN A 98 -15.66 -6.78 8.40
C ASN A 98 -15.29 -7.73 9.57
N GLU A 99 -14.51 -8.78 9.32
CA GLU A 99 -13.98 -9.65 10.39
C GLU A 99 -13.07 -8.87 11.35
N MET A 100 -12.19 -8.01 10.84
CA MET A 100 -11.36 -7.12 11.68
C MET A 100 -12.22 -6.19 12.52
N GLY A 101 -13.26 -5.59 11.93
CA GLY A 101 -14.19 -4.73 12.65
C GLY A 101 -14.97 -5.46 13.75
N PHE A 102 -15.38 -6.70 13.49
CA PHE A 102 -16.01 -7.56 14.50
C PHE A 102 -15.06 -7.87 15.66
N ILE A 103 -13.79 -8.16 15.37
CA ILE A 103 -12.77 -8.41 16.40
C ILE A 103 -12.56 -7.16 17.27
N ALA A 104 -12.45 -5.97 16.68
CA ALA A 104 -12.31 -4.72 17.43
C ALA A 104 -13.53 -4.43 18.33
N LEU A 105 -14.75 -4.69 17.84
CA LEU A 105 -15.96 -4.57 18.64
C LEU A 105 -15.99 -5.57 19.80
N ARG A 106 -15.62 -6.83 19.54
CA ARG A 106 -15.65 -7.91 20.54
C ARG A 106 -14.59 -7.71 21.63
N ASP A 107 -13.37 -7.35 21.26
CA ASP A 107 -12.21 -7.36 22.16
C ASP A 107 -11.91 -5.99 22.78
N GLN A 108 -12.33 -4.90 22.13
CA GLN A 108 -12.08 -3.53 22.60
C GLN A 108 -13.35 -2.69 22.77
N GLU A 109 -14.54 -3.24 22.50
CA GLU A 109 -15.82 -2.50 22.53
C GLU A 109 -15.87 -1.32 21.52
N VAL A 110 -15.05 -1.36 20.48
CA VAL A 110 -14.95 -0.31 19.44
C VAL A 110 -15.73 -0.71 18.18
N GLY A 111 -16.95 -0.19 18.02
CA GLY A 111 -17.81 -0.47 16.87
C GLY A 111 -17.60 0.44 15.64
N MET A 112 -16.75 1.46 15.73
CA MET A 112 -16.66 2.52 14.72
C MET A 112 -15.53 2.37 13.71
N ILE A 113 -14.72 1.31 13.75
CA ILE A 113 -13.52 1.17 12.91
C ILE A 113 -13.83 0.92 11.42
N ILE A 114 -14.92 0.20 11.10
CA ILE A 114 -15.25 -0.21 9.73
C ILE A 114 -15.41 1.00 8.79
N PRO A 115 -16.15 2.07 9.15
CA PRO A 115 -16.23 3.28 8.33
C PRO A 115 -14.87 3.87 7.92
N TYR A 116 -13.88 3.91 8.83
CA TYR A 116 -12.55 4.44 8.55
C TYR A 116 -11.77 3.54 7.59
N LEU A 117 -11.77 2.22 7.85
CA LEU A 117 -11.11 1.24 6.97
C LEU A 117 -11.74 1.23 5.58
N LYS A 118 -13.07 1.22 5.50
CA LYS A 118 -13.83 1.33 4.25
C LYS A 118 -13.38 2.54 3.45
N LYS A 119 -13.33 3.73 4.07
CA LYS A 119 -12.91 4.96 3.39
C LYS A 119 -11.49 4.83 2.85
N ALA A 120 -10.55 4.31 3.64
CA ALA A 120 -9.16 4.14 3.20
C ALA A 120 -9.06 3.22 1.97
N TRP A 121 -9.80 2.10 1.94
CA TRP A 121 -9.85 1.22 0.77
C TRP A 121 -10.53 1.86 -0.45
N ALA A 122 -11.55 2.69 -0.23
CA ALA A 122 -12.20 3.45 -1.31
C ALA A 122 -11.25 4.50 -1.90
N ASP A 123 -10.55 5.26 -1.06
CA ASP A 123 -9.55 6.24 -1.48
C ASP A 123 -8.40 5.57 -2.25
N GLN A 124 -7.97 4.39 -1.80
CA GLN A 124 -7.01 3.56 -2.53
C GLN A 124 -7.50 3.21 -3.94
N CYS A 125 -8.69 2.62 -4.05
CA CYS A 125 -9.27 2.22 -5.34
C CYS A 125 -9.49 3.42 -6.28
N LYS A 126 -9.87 4.58 -5.73
CA LYS A 126 -9.98 5.82 -6.50
C LYS A 126 -8.62 6.29 -7.03
N SER A 127 -7.57 6.20 -6.21
CA SER A 127 -6.23 6.59 -6.64
C SER A 127 -5.67 5.68 -7.73
N TYR A 128 -5.92 4.36 -7.64
CA TYR A 128 -5.64 3.43 -8.74
C TYR A 128 -6.45 3.72 -10.00
N LEU A 129 -7.74 4.07 -9.85
CA LEU A 129 -8.58 4.43 -11.00
C LEU A 129 -8.06 5.68 -11.73
N VAL A 130 -7.50 6.65 -11.01
CA VAL A 130 -6.88 7.84 -11.62
C VAL A 130 -5.68 7.43 -12.48
N GLU A 131 -4.81 6.56 -12.00
CA GLU A 131 -3.66 6.05 -12.75
C GLU A 131 -4.09 5.23 -13.97
N ALA A 132 -5.09 4.35 -13.83
CA ALA A 132 -5.66 3.62 -14.95
C ALA A 132 -6.25 4.54 -16.03
N LYS A 133 -6.87 5.67 -15.63
CA LYS A 133 -7.38 6.69 -16.57
C LYS A 133 -6.24 7.42 -17.29
N TRP A 134 -5.17 7.76 -16.59
CA TRP A 134 -3.98 8.37 -17.20
C TRP A 134 -3.35 7.41 -18.22
N TYR A 135 -3.15 6.15 -17.84
CA TYR A 135 -2.64 5.13 -18.73
C TYR A 135 -3.50 4.95 -20.00
N ASN A 136 -4.81 4.76 -19.85
CA ASN A 136 -5.71 4.51 -20.97
C ASN A 136 -5.85 5.73 -21.91
N SER A 137 -5.70 6.95 -21.39
CA SER A 137 -5.76 8.19 -22.21
C SER A 137 -4.39 8.59 -22.80
N GLY A 138 -3.30 7.94 -22.38
CA GLY A 138 -1.93 8.35 -22.71
C GLY A 138 -1.54 9.68 -22.09
N TYR A 139 -2.21 10.11 -21.02
CA TYR A 139 -1.91 11.34 -20.31
C TYR A 139 -0.66 11.18 -19.45
N ILE A 140 0.24 12.16 -19.54
CA ILE A 140 1.45 12.23 -18.72
C ILE A 140 1.29 13.43 -17.77
N PRO A 141 1.04 13.20 -16.47
CA PRO A 141 0.92 14.27 -15.49
C PRO A 141 2.24 15.00 -15.26
N THR A 142 2.18 16.17 -14.62
CA THR A 142 3.38 16.78 -14.01
C THR A 142 3.87 15.95 -12.84
N LEU A 143 5.13 16.13 -12.40
CA LEU A 143 5.62 15.39 -11.21
C LEU A 143 4.77 15.72 -9.97
N GLN A 144 4.36 16.97 -9.81
CA GLN A 144 3.52 17.37 -8.69
C GLN A 144 2.15 16.70 -8.74
N GLU A 145 1.46 16.75 -9.88
CA GLU A 145 0.14 16.14 -10.06
C GLU A 145 0.18 14.62 -9.85
N TYR A 146 1.20 13.96 -10.40
CA TYR A 146 1.47 12.55 -10.14
C TYR A 146 1.60 12.30 -8.63
N MET A 147 2.46 13.06 -7.96
CA MET A 147 2.72 12.89 -6.53
C MET A 147 1.54 13.25 -5.63
N GLU A 148 0.54 13.97 -6.10
CA GLU A 148 -0.71 14.22 -5.36
C GLU A 148 -1.62 12.99 -5.31
N ASN A 149 -1.51 12.09 -6.29
CA ASN A 149 -2.19 10.79 -6.32
C ASN A 149 -1.29 9.66 -5.78
N ALA A 150 -0.01 9.66 -6.15
CA ALA A 150 0.86 8.50 -6.03
C ALA A 150 1.24 8.12 -4.59
N TRP A 151 1.20 9.07 -3.66
CA TRP A 151 1.36 8.80 -2.23
C TRP A 151 0.17 8.04 -1.63
N ILE A 152 -1.00 8.07 -2.29
CA ILE A 152 -2.14 7.22 -1.92
C ILE A 152 -2.01 5.89 -2.65
N SER A 153 -1.78 5.91 -3.97
CA SER A 153 -1.74 4.68 -4.79
C SER A 153 -0.66 3.70 -4.34
N VAL A 154 0.43 4.16 -3.70
CA VAL A 154 1.45 3.29 -3.07
C VAL A 154 0.98 2.49 -1.86
N THR A 155 -0.29 2.62 -1.44
CA THR A 155 -0.93 1.83 -0.38
C THR A 155 -0.51 2.12 1.07
N ALA A 156 0.57 2.86 1.27
CA ALA A 156 1.10 3.20 2.58
C ALA A 156 0.06 3.81 3.55
N PRO A 157 -0.86 4.72 3.13
CA PRO A 157 -1.91 5.22 4.04
C PRO A 157 -2.84 4.12 4.56
N VAL A 158 -3.24 3.19 3.70
CA VAL A 158 -4.09 2.04 4.07
C VAL A 158 -3.32 1.12 5.01
N MET A 159 -2.08 0.77 4.68
CA MET A 159 -1.21 -0.07 5.51
C MET A 159 -1.05 0.52 6.92
N LEU A 160 -0.79 1.81 7.02
CA LEU A 160 -0.58 2.49 8.30
C LEU A 160 -1.88 2.57 9.12
N LEU A 161 -3.03 2.86 8.51
CA LEU A 161 -4.30 2.85 9.24
C LEU A 161 -4.60 1.47 9.84
N HIS A 162 -4.34 0.39 9.09
CA HIS A 162 -4.44 -0.98 9.61
C HIS A 162 -3.41 -1.26 10.71
N ALA A 163 -2.17 -0.81 10.55
CA ALA A 163 -1.14 -0.94 11.57
C ALA A 163 -1.54 -0.29 12.90
N TYR A 164 -2.12 0.92 12.85
CA TYR A 164 -2.71 1.55 14.02
C TYR A 164 -3.81 0.67 14.65
N ALA A 165 -4.76 0.20 13.84
CA ALA A 165 -5.84 -0.67 14.32
C ALA A 165 -5.36 -1.96 15.00
N PHE A 166 -4.22 -2.52 14.57
CA PHE A 166 -3.68 -3.76 15.13
C PHE A 166 -2.76 -3.55 16.35
N THR A 167 -2.30 -2.33 16.59
CA THR A 167 -1.34 -2.02 17.67
C THR A 167 -1.93 -1.15 18.77
N ALA A 168 -2.97 -0.36 18.47
CA ALA A 168 -3.65 0.47 19.45
C ALA A 168 -4.50 -0.36 20.42
N ASN A 169 -4.38 -0.04 21.71
CA ASN A 169 -5.19 -0.62 22.77
C ASN A 169 -5.35 0.40 23.92
N PRO A 170 -6.49 1.08 24.06
CA PRO A 170 -7.68 0.99 23.19
C PRO A 170 -7.50 1.75 21.86
N ILE A 171 -8.24 1.34 20.83
CA ILE A 171 -8.48 2.15 19.63
C ILE A 171 -9.41 3.31 20.01
N THR A 172 -9.01 4.55 19.68
CA THR A 172 -9.80 5.76 19.96
C THR A 172 -10.37 6.38 18.68
N LYS A 173 -11.49 7.10 18.82
CA LYS A 173 -12.14 7.82 17.71
C LYS A 173 -11.27 8.98 17.23
N GLU A 174 -10.67 9.69 18.18
CA GLU A 174 -9.84 10.87 17.95
C GLU A 174 -8.63 10.52 17.08
N ALA A 175 -7.98 9.39 17.36
CA ALA A 175 -6.87 8.91 16.54
C ALA A 175 -7.34 8.44 15.16
N LEU A 176 -8.48 7.74 15.05
CA LEU A 176 -9.02 7.32 13.75
C LEU A 176 -9.38 8.52 12.87
N GLU A 177 -10.01 9.56 13.43
CA GLU A 177 -10.32 10.81 12.73
C GLU A 177 -9.03 11.53 12.30
N PHE A 178 -8.06 11.65 13.21
CA PHE A 178 -6.78 12.27 12.90
C PHE A 178 -6.04 11.54 11.77
N LEU A 179 -6.00 10.21 11.79
CA LEU A 179 -5.33 9.40 10.77
C LEU A 179 -6.05 9.44 9.43
N GLN A 180 -7.38 9.56 9.42
CA GLN A 180 -8.18 9.65 8.21
C GLN A 180 -7.83 10.88 7.36
N ASP A 181 -7.42 11.98 8.01
CA ASP A 181 -7.00 13.21 7.36
C ASP A 181 -5.56 13.14 6.83
N SER A 182 -4.91 11.97 6.91
CA SER A 182 -3.56 11.70 6.39
C SER A 182 -2.53 12.71 6.89
N PRO A 183 -2.26 12.73 8.21
CA PRO A 183 -1.33 13.66 8.84
C PRO A 183 0.07 13.52 8.24
N ASP A 184 0.91 14.54 8.43
CA ASP A 184 2.25 14.63 7.84
C ASP A 184 3.06 13.34 7.97
N ILE A 185 2.99 12.63 9.11
CA ILE A 185 3.71 11.36 9.28
C ILE A 185 3.29 10.28 8.27
N ILE A 186 1.99 10.16 7.96
CA ILE A 186 1.47 9.24 6.92
C ILE A 186 1.83 9.77 5.54
N ARG A 187 1.56 11.04 5.26
CA ARG A 187 1.78 11.60 3.92
C ARG A 187 3.25 11.54 3.52
N ILE A 188 4.15 11.99 4.40
CA ILE A 188 5.59 12.03 4.16
C ILE A 188 6.16 10.61 4.02
N SER A 189 5.79 9.66 4.89
CA SER A 189 6.24 8.27 4.75
C SER A 189 5.80 7.69 3.42
N SER A 190 4.54 7.89 3.05
CA SER A 190 3.97 7.40 1.80
C SER A 190 4.67 8.00 0.57
N MET A 191 4.99 9.30 0.59
CA MET A 191 5.76 9.92 -0.48
C MET A 191 7.13 9.27 -0.65
N ILE A 192 7.85 8.98 0.44
CA ILE A 192 9.17 8.34 0.33
C ILE A 192 9.03 6.92 -0.21
N VAL A 193 8.09 6.13 0.31
CA VAL A 193 7.82 4.76 -0.16
C VAL A 193 7.55 4.76 -1.66
N ARG A 194 6.72 5.69 -2.15
CA ARG A 194 6.40 5.88 -3.57
C ARG A 194 7.66 6.16 -4.41
N LEU A 195 8.45 7.15 -4.00
CA LEU A 195 9.64 7.52 -4.76
C LEU A 195 10.70 6.41 -4.79
N GLU A 196 10.81 5.63 -3.71
CA GLU A 196 11.70 4.47 -3.65
C GLU A 196 11.21 3.31 -4.52
N ASP A 197 9.91 3.03 -4.51
CA ASP A 197 9.26 2.08 -5.42
C ASP A 197 9.54 2.49 -6.88
N ASP A 198 9.20 3.71 -7.27
CA ASP A 198 9.41 4.21 -8.63
C ASP A 198 10.89 4.10 -9.08
N LEU A 199 11.85 4.39 -8.19
CA LEU A 199 13.27 4.24 -8.49
C LEU A 199 13.67 2.78 -8.71
N GLY A 200 13.05 1.85 -7.99
CA GLY A 200 13.33 0.41 -8.07
C GLY A 200 12.60 -0.29 -9.22
N THR A 201 11.44 0.20 -9.63
CA THR A 201 10.53 -0.53 -10.53
C THR A 201 10.42 0.10 -11.93
N SER A 202 10.47 1.44 -12.05
CA SER A 202 10.08 2.21 -13.25
C SER A 202 10.53 1.62 -14.60
N SER A 203 11.79 1.17 -14.70
CA SER A 203 12.34 0.65 -15.95
C SER A 203 11.65 -0.63 -16.43
N ASP A 204 11.21 -1.49 -15.52
CA ASP A 204 10.51 -2.72 -15.85
C ASP A 204 9.00 -2.49 -16.02
N GLU A 205 8.43 -1.53 -15.27
CA GLU A 205 7.04 -1.11 -15.40
C GLU A 205 6.74 -0.50 -16.78
N LEU A 206 7.63 0.36 -17.27
CA LEU A 206 7.51 0.91 -18.62
C LEU A 206 7.53 -0.15 -19.72
N LYS A 207 8.33 -1.21 -19.56
CA LYS A 207 8.43 -2.29 -20.56
C LYS A 207 7.16 -3.14 -20.64
N ARG A 208 6.43 -3.29 -19.53
CA ARG A 208 5.17 -4.04 -19.48
C ARG A 208 3.96 -3.20 -19.93
N GLY A 209 4.10 -1.88 -20.00
CA GLY A 209 3.03 -0.96 -20.38
C GLY A 209 2.25 -0.51 -19.14
N ASP A 210 2.77 0.51 -18.48
CA ASP A 210 2.25 1.07 -17.24
C ASP A 210 2.24 2.61 -17.34
N VAL A 211 1.57 3.30 -16.41
CA VAL A 211 1.56 4.76 -16.31
C VAL A 211 2.98 5.32 -16.10
N PRO A 212 3.32 6.50 -16.65
CA PRO A 212 4.55 7.20 -16.29
C PRO A 212 4.66 7.36 -14.77
N LYS A 213 5.80 6.93 -14.21
CA LYS A 213 6.12 7.07 -12.79
C LYS A 213 6.82 8.41 -12.54
N SER A 214 7.25 8.71 -11.31
CA SER A 214 7.86 10.00 -10.97
C SER A 214 9.04 10.39 -11.88
N ILE A 215 9.90 9.44 -12.26
CA ILE A 215 11.03 9.66 -13.16
C ILE A 215 10.54 10.17 -14.52
N GLN A 216 9.55 9.51 -15.13
CA GLN A 216 9.05 9.88 -16.46
C GLN A 216 8.23 11.17 -16.43
N CYS A 217 7.46 11.41 -15.36
CA CYS A 217 6.73 12.65 -15.18
C CYS A 217 7.69 13.84 -15.11
N TYR A 218 8.79 13.71 -14.35
CA TYR A 218 9.81 14.75 -14.25
C TYR A 218 10.55 14.98 -15.57
N MET A 219 10.94 13.91 -16.27
CA MET A 219 11.54 14.00 -17.61
C MET A 219 10.62 14.72 -18.59
N HIS A 220 9.32 14.42 -18.56
CA HIS A 220 8.32 15.03 -19.43
C HIS A 220 8.17 16.54 -19.14
N GLU A 221 8.10 16.92 -17.87
CA GLU A 221 7.92 18.30 -17.43
C GLU A 221 9.15 19.19 -17.72
N THR A 222 10.36 18.67 -17.47
CA THR A 222 11.60 19.46 -17.48
C THR A 222 12.50 19.20 -18.70
N ARG A 223 12.22 18.15 -19.48
CA ARG A 223 12.98 17.71 -20.67
C ARG A 223 14.43 17.33 -20.38
N VAL A 224 14.73 16.92 -19.14
CA VAL A 224 16.04 16.40 -18.71
C VAL A 224 16.22 14.92 -19.10
N SER A 225 17.45 14.43 -18.98
CA SER A 225 17.76 13.02 -19.17
C SER A 225 17.21 12.14 -18.02
N GLU A 226 17.13 10.83 -18.25
CA GLU A 226 16.72 9.88 -17.20
C GLU A 226 17.66 9.91 -15.99
N ASP A 227 18.98 10.04 -16.23
CA ASP A 227 19.97 10.10 -15.15
C ASP A 227 19.74 11.32 -14.24
N GLU A 228 19.54 12.50 -14.86
CA GLU A 228 19.21 13.75 -14.13
C GLU A 228 17.86 13.62 -13.38
N ALA A 229 16.87 12.98 -13.98
CA ALA A 229 15.59 12.74 -13.32
C ALA A 229 15.73 11.80 -12.11
N ARG A 230 16.49 10.69 -12.25
CA ARG A 230 16.76 9.77 -11.14
C ARG A 230 17.55 10.45 -10.02
N GLU A 231 18.49 11.34 -10.36
CA GLU A 231 19.20 12.16 -9.36
C GLU A 231 18.24 13.09 -8.62
N HIS A 232 17.37 13.81 -9.33
CA HIS A 232 16.35 14.66 -8.72
C HIS A 232 15.43 13.90 -7.76
N ILE A 233 14.97 12.70 -8.15
CA ILE A 233 14.12 11.87 -7.27
C ILE A 233 14.86 11.42 -6.01
N ARG A 234 16.17 11.10 -6.09
CA ARG A 234 16.98 10.78 -4.90
C ARG A 234 17.12 11.97 -3.96
N ASP A 235 17.32 13.16 -4.51
CA ASP A 235 17.37 14.40 -3.71
C ASP A 235 16.02 14.66 -3.03
N LEU A 236 14.91 14.47 -3.75
CA LEU A 236 13.57 14.62 -3.19
C LEU A 236 13.31 13.62 -2.04
N ILE A 237 13.78 12.38 -2.16
CA ILE A 237 13.75 11.39 -1.07
C ILE A 237 14.53 11.90 0.13
N ALA A 238 15.76 12.39 -0.07
CA ALA A 238 16.61 12.88 1.01
C ALA A 238 15.98 14.08 1.75
N GLU A 239 15.42 15.05 1.00
CA GLU A 239 14.72 16.20 1.58
C GLU A 239 13.46 15.76 2.35
N THR A 240 12.70 14.82 1.81
CA THR A 240 11.46 14.32 2.42
C THR A 240 11.76 13.54 3.70
N TRP A 241 12.87 12.80 3.74
CA TRP A 241 13.39 12.18 4.96
C TRP A 241 13.71 13.20 6.07
N MET A 242 14.28 14.36 5.73
CA MET A 242 14.53 15.42 6.71
C MET A 242 13.23 15.98 7.30
N LYS A 243 12.19 16.14 6.48
CA LYS A 243 10.84 16.53 6.94
C LYS A 243 10.26 15.45 7.87
N MET A 244 10.42 14.17 7.52
CA MET A 244 9.95 13.05 8.35
C MET A 244 10.58 13.04 9.75
N ASN A 245 11.89 13.30 9.84
CA ASN A 245 12.60 13.38 11.11
C ASN A 245 12.07 14.47 12.04
N SER A 246 11.41 15.49 11.48
CA SER A 246 10.74 16.54 12.24
C SER A 246 9.29 16.13 12.56
N ALA A 247 8.55 15.60 11.58
CA ALA A 247 7.16 15.17 11.70
C ALA A 247 6.93 14.00 12.68
N ARG A 248 7.97 13.22 13.01
CA ARG A 248 7.88 12.20 14.08
C ARG A 248 7.66 12.83 15.47
N PHE A 249 7.99 14.11 15.65
CA PHE A 249 7.76 14.85 16.88
C PHE A 249 6.50 15.70 16.78
N GLY A 250 5.88 16.01 17.93
CA GLY A 250 4.70 16.88 17.96
C GLY A 250 3.40 16.20 17.52
N ASN A 251 3.38 14.87 17.41
CA ASN A 251 2.17 14.10 17.18
C ASN A 251 1.23 14.18 18.40
N PRO A 252 -0.10 14.12 18.20
CA PRO A 252 -1.04 14.15 19.31
C PRO A 252 -0.82 12.99 20.29
N PRO A 253 -1.11 13.18 21.59
CA PRO A 253 -0.83 12.17 22.63
C PRO A 253 -1.63 10.87 22.48
N TYR A 254 -2.71 10.89 21.68
CA TYR A 254 -3.52 9.69 21.38
C TYR A 254 -2.94 8.84 20.25
N LEU A 255 -1.85 9.27 19.61
CA LEU A 255 -1.15 8.48 18.60
C LEU A 255 0.03 7.74 19.24
N PRO A 256 0.02 6.39 19.31
CA PRO A 256 1.06 5.64 20.02
C PRO A 256 2.44 5.77 19.37
N ASP A 257 3.50 5.81 20.18
CA ASP A 257 4.89 5.81 19.68
C ASP A 257 5.19 4.60 18.79
N VAL A 258 4.56 3.45 19.08
CA VAL A 258 4.65 2.23 18.25
C VAL A 258 4.19 2.52 16.82
N PHE A 259 3.09 3.26 16.63
CA PHE A 259 2.59 3.62 15.31
C PHE A 259 3.57 4.55 14.58
N ILE A 260 4.13 5.55 15.27
CA ILE A 260 5.15 6.43 14.69
C ILE A 260 6.39 5.63 14.27
N GLY A 261 6.80 4.67 15.11
CA GLY A 261 7.87 3.73 14.80
C GLY A 261 7.59 2.90 13.55
N MET A 262 6.37 2.39 13.41
CA MET A 262 5.94 1.65 12.21
C MET A 262 5.96 2.53 10.95
N ALA A 263 5.49 3.78 11.02
CA ALA A 263 5.56 4.70 9.88
C ALA A 263 7.02 4.96 9.44
N MET A 264 7.93 5.13 10.40
CA MET A 264 9.37 5.27 10.12
C MET A 264 9.97 3.98 9.55
N ASN A 265 9.55 2.82 10.05
CA ASN A 265 10.04 1.52 9.61
C ASN A 265 9.53 1.15 8.22
N LEU A 266 8.31 1.54 7.86
CA LEU A 266 7.76 1.35 6.52
C LEU A 266 8.69 1.97 5.46
N VAL A 267 9.19 3.17 5.73
CA VAL A 267 10.15 3.84 4.84
C VAL A 267 11.49 3.12 4.79
N ARG A 268 12.00 2.63 5.93
CA ARG A 268 13.24 1.82 5.93
C ARG A 268 13.03 0.51 5.19
N MET A 269 11.84 -0.04 5.26
CA MET A 269 11.48 -1.28 4.60
C MET A 269 11.33 -1.07 3.09
N SER A 270 10.78 0.05 2.62
CA SER A 270 10.78 0.38 1.20
C SER A 270 12.19 0.53 0.64
N GLN A 271 13.11 1.14 1.39
CA GLN A 271 14.52 1.16 1.03
C GLN A 271 15.07 -0.25 0.88
N CYS A 272 14.82 -1.12 1.87
CA CYS A 272 15.26 -2.50 1.82
C CYS A 272 14.72 -3.22 0.57
N MET A 273 13.43 -3.07 0.29
CA MET A 273 12.75 -3.76 -0.81
C MET A 273 13.23 -3.28 -2.17
N TYR A 274 13.41 -1.98 -2.35
CA TYR A 274 13.66 -1.37 -3.66
C TYR A 274 15.12 -1.02 -3.96
N LEU A 275 16.04 -1.21 -3.00
CA LEU A 275 17.47 -0.87 -3.15
C LEU A 275 18.13 -1.50 -4.37
N TYR A 276 17.73 -2.72 -4.74
CA TYR A 276 18.34 -3.50 -5.82
C TYR A 276 17.38 -3.82 -6.96
N GLY A 277 16.31 -3.02 -7.10
CA GLY A 277 15.22 -3.25 -8.06
C GLY A 277 13.93 -3.68 -7.36
N ASP A 278 12.98 -4.21 -8.12
CA ASP A 278 11.67 -4.62 -7.58
C ASP A 278 11.77 -5.83 -6.63
N GLY A 279 11.93 -5.59 -5.33
CA GLY A 279 11.97 -6.64 -4.32
C GLY A 279 10.63 -7.31 -4.03
N HIS A 280 9.52 -6.72 -4.47
CA HIS A 280 8.18 -7.21 -4.19
C HIS A 280 7.64 -8.06 -5.34
N GLY A 281 7.72 -7.56 -6.57
CA GLY A 281 7.29 -8.27 -7.78
C GLY A 281 8.31 -9.29 -8.28
N VAL A 282 9.62 -9.06 -8.09
CA VAL A 282 10.69 -9.95 -8.58
C VAL A 282 11.40 -10.65 -7.42
N GLN A 283 11.13 -11.94 -7.25
CA GLN A 283 11.57 -12.72 -6.08
C GLN A 283 13.08 -12.75 -5.90
N GLU A 284 13.83 -12.77 -7.01
CA GLU A 284 15.28 -12.81 -7.02
C GLU A 284 15.91 -11.65 -6.24
N ASN A 285 15.25 -10.49 -6.18
CA ASN A 285 15.76 -9.29 -5.52
C ASN A 285 15.66 -9.34 -3.98
N THR A 286 14.86 -10.25 -3.41
CA THR A 286 14.66 -10.37 -1.95
C THR A 286 14.87 -11.77 -1.40
N LYS A 287 15.00 -12.78 -2.27
CA LYS A 287 15.12 -14.20 -1.91
C LYS A 287 16.13 -14.49 -0.82
N ASP A 288 17.37 -13.99 -0.93
CA ASP A 288 18.43 -14.31 0.04
C ASP A 288 18.11 -13.76 1.43
N ARG A 289 17.50 -12.56 1.50
CA ARG A 289 17.05 -11.95 2.77
C ARG A 289 15.90 -12.73 3.38
N VAL A 290 14.96 -13.17 2.55
CA VAL A 290 13.83 -14.01 2.96
C VAL A 290 14.30 -15.35 3.52
N LEU A 291 15.22 -16.03 2.84
CA LEU A 291 15.79 -17.31 3.29
C LEU A 291 16.52 -17.14 4.62
N SER A 292 17.42 -16.14 4.71
CA SER A 292 18.17 -15.86 5.93
C SER A 292 17.29 -15.50 7.12
N LEU A 293 16.12 -14.89 6.91
CA LEU A 293 15.25 -14.43 7.99
C LEU A 293 14.26 -15.49 8.46
N PHE A 294 13.75 -16.33 7.54
CA PHE A 294 12.64 -17.24 7.83
C PHE A 294 13.00 -18.72 7.78
N ILE A 295 14.10 -19.09 7.13
CA ILE A 295 14.44 -20.50 6.85
C ILE A 295 15.75 -20.90 7.54
N ASP A 296 16.78 -20.07 7.45
CA ASP A 296 18.13 -20.42 7.89
C ASP A 296 18.42 -19.83 9.29
N PRO A 297 18.39 -20.65 10.37
CA PRO A 297 18.66 -20.16 11.72
C PRO A 297 20.15 -19.83 11.91
N ILE A 298 20.43 -18.89 12.81
CA ILE A 298 21.80 -18.63 13.28
C ILE A 298 22.29 -19.89 14.03
N PRO A 299 23.46 -20.45 13.67
CA PRO A 299 24.02 -21.64 14.33
C PRO A 299 24.26 -21.49 15.84
#